data_AF-A0A0G1WK94-F1
#
_entry.id   AF-A0A0G1WK94-F1
#
_cell.length_a   1.000
_cell.length_b   1.000
_cell.length_c   1.000
_cell.angle_alpha   90.00
_cell.angle_beta   90.00
_cell.angle_gamma   90.00
#
_symmetry.space_group_name_H-M   'P 1'
#
loop_
_entity.id
_entity.type
_entity.pdbx_description
1 polymer ?
#
loop_
_entity_poly.entity_id
_entity_poly.type
_entity_poly.pdbx_seq_one_letter_code
_entity_poly.pdbx_strand_id
1 'polypeptide(L)'
;MMALCFCYSSSVSLRKYSFEDNGEMHVLSPENTTATMTPLVWGLVAKWSIAGRILSMQHLTKGQLDELRAALDGEQVDLEEQLAEHGKKIGDDWTGTPVGFEKETDSDPEDAADAMEELATNVPLVEELESRLKDVKNAITKMDAGTYGICEESGKEIPFDRLEANPAARTAIASA
;
A
#
# COMPACT_ATOMS: atom_id res chain seq x y z
N MET A 1 -24.73 35.77 19.47
CA MET A 1 -24.94 34.64 18.56
C MET A 1 -24.04 34.84 17.33
N MET A 2 -22.86 34.22 17.26
CA MET A 2 -22.03 34.24 16.05
C MET A 2 -22.37 33.03 15.18
N ALA A 3 -22.71 33.27 13.92
CA ALA A 3 -22.95 32.23 12.93
C ALA A 3 -21.61 31.77 12.34
N LEU A 4 -21.24 30.52 12.58
CA LEU A 4 -20.11 29.86 11.92
C LEU A 4 -20.61 29.30 10.58
N CYS A 5 -20.16 29.87 9.47
CA CYS A 5 -20.37 29.31 8.14
C CYS A 5 -19.15 28.46 7.78
N PHE A 6 -19.33 27.15 7.65
CA PHE A 6 -18.27 26.24 7.16
C PHE A 6 -18.41 26.11 5.64
N CYS A 7 -17.61 26.85 4.88
CA CYS A 7 -17.40 26.54 3.46
C CYS A 7 -16.34 25.43 3.35
N TYR A 8 -16.78 24.23 2.96
CA TYR A 8 -15.90 23.09 2.68
C TYR A 8 -15.39 23.22 1.25
N SER A 9 -14.11 23.61 1.09
CA SER A 9 -13.40 23.49 -0.20
C SER A 9 -12.28 22.48 -0.02
N SER A 10 -12.31 21.43 -0.83
CA SER A 10 -11.36 20.33 -0.81
C SER A 10 -9.94 20.82 -1.05
N SER A 11 -9.04 20.40 -0.17
CA SER A 11 -7.59 20.63 -0.16
C SER A 11 -7.14 21.87 0.61
N VAL A 12 -6.18 21.62 1.51
CA VAL A 12 -5.38 22.56 2.31
C VAL A 12 -5.93 22.88 3.71
N SER A 13 -5.35 22.14 4.67
CA SER A 13 -5.04 22.51 6.06
C SER A 13 -5.78 23.69 6.69
N LEU A 14 -6.59 23.41 7.72
CA LEU A 14 -7.30 24.40 8.54
C LEU A 14 -6.32 25.42 9.14
N ARG A 15 -6.29 26.64 8.59
CA ARG A 15 -5.60 27.78 9.20
C ARG A 15 -6.65 28.70 9.83
N LYS A 16 -6.53 28.94 11.15
CA LYS A 16 -7.38 29.90 11.86
C LYS A 16 -6.88 31.32 11.58
N TYR A 17 -7.77 32.19 11.12
CA TYR A 17 -7.55 33.63 11.02
C TYR A 17 -8.57 34.34 11.90
N SER A 18 -8.11 35.33 12.68
CA SER A 18 -8.97 36.28 13.37
C SER A 18 -8.93 37.61 12.62
N PHE A 19 -10.09 38.24 12.44
CA PHE A 19 -10.25 39.52 11.78
C PHE A 19 -10.72 40.54 12.82
N GLU A 20 -9.90 41.55 13.12
CA GLU A 20 -10.28 42.70 13.94
C GLU A 20 -10.22 43.97 13.06
N ASP A 21 -11.12 44.91 13.35
CA ASP A 21 -11.66 45.99 12.50
C ASP A 21 -10.69 47.03 11.89
N ASN A 22 -9.37 46.80 11.88
CA ASN A 22 -8.39 47.75 11.35
C ASN A 22 -7.49 47.23 10.21
N GLY A 23 -7.82 46.08 9.60
CA GLY A 23 -7.26 45.70 8.29
C GLY A 23 -5.76 45.39 8.23
N GLU A 24 -5.13 45.00 9.33
CA GLU A 24 -3.72 44.61 9.38
C GLU A 24 -3.57 43.10 9.61
N MET A 25 -2.91 42.40 8.67
CA MET A 25 -2.81 40.93 8.65
C MET A 25 -1.54 40.46 9.36
N HIS A 26 -1.68 39.84 10.53
CA HIS A 26 -0.58 39.17 11.23
C HIS A 26 -0.75 37.64 11.26
N VAL A 27 0.32 36.93 10.88
CA VAL A 27 0.44 35.46 11.01
C VAL A 27 0.83 35.10 12.43
N LEU A 28 0.03 34.26 13.10
CA LEU A 28 0.37 33.69 14.40
C LEU A 28 1.27 32.46 14.23
N SER A 29 2.46 32.50 14.81
CA SER A 29 3.42 31.38 14.88
C SER A 29 2.90 30.26 15.81
N PRO A 30 3.17 28.96 15.52
CA PRO A 30 2.48 27.83 16.14
C PRO A 30 3.02 27.37 17.51
N GLU A 31 3.76 28.19 18.26
CA GLU A 31 4.41 27.75 19.51
C GLU A 31 3.81 28.33 20.79
N ASN A 32 2.48 28.27 20.97
CA ASN A 32 1.94 28.35 22.33
C ASN A 32 0.52 27.76 22.46
N THR A 33 0.43 26.44 22.63
CA THR A 33 -0.76 25.84 23.26
C THR A 33 -0.29 24.75 24.21
N THR A 34 0.36 25.16 25.30
CA THR A 34 0.48 24.31 26.48
C THR A 34 -0.87 24.29 27.20
N ALA A 35 -1.83 23.53 26.66
CA ALA A 35 -3.01 23.16 27.42
C ALA A 35 -2.57 22.17 28.50
N THR A 36 -2.59 22.64 29.74
CA THR A 36 -2.44 21.83 30.95
C THR A 36 -3.57 20.81 31.01
N MET A 37 -3.41 19.70 30.30
CA MET A 37 -4.30 18.56 30.34
C MET A 37 -3.80 17.62 31.43
N THR A 38 -4.60 17.47 32.47
CA THR A 38 -4.29 16.68 33.66
C THR A 38 -3.90 15.25 33.30
N PRO A 39 -2.89 14.64 33.97
CA PRO A 39 -2.25 13.40 33.54
C PRO A 39 -3.06 12.13 33.81
N LEU A 40 -4.35 12.23 34.14
CA LEU A 40 -5.14 11.07 34.61
C LEU A 40 -6.17 10.53 33.61
N VAL A 41 -6.44 11.21 32.49
CA VAL A 41 -7.45 10.76 31.50
C VAL A 41 -6.81 10.20 30.22
N TRP A 42 -5.53 10.49 29.96
CA TRP A 42 -4.76 9.91 28.84
C TRP A 42 -4.30 8.45 29.07
N GLY A 43 -4.61 7.84 30.23
CA GLY A 43 -4.28 6.45 30.51
C GLY A 43 -5.27 5.42 29.94
N LEU A 44 -6.53 5.80 29.70
CA LEU A 44 -7.60 4.86 29.33
C LEU A 44 -7.92 4.82 27.83
N VAL A 45 -7.76 5.93 27.10
CA VAL A 45 -8.15 5.99 25.67
C VAL A 45 -7.09 5.34 24.76
N ALA A 46 -5.81 5.37 25.15
CA ALA A 46 -4.72 4.70 24.43
C ALA A 46 -4.65 3.18 24.68
N LYS A 47 -5.30 2.68 25.75
CA LYS A 47 -5.26 1.26 26.14
C LYS A 47 -6.27 0.40 25.38
N TRP A 48 -7.30 0.99 24.76
CA TRP A 48 -8.44 0.26 24.22
C TRP A 48 -8.34 -0.10 22.72
N SER A 49 -7.36 0.42 21.97
CA SER A 49 -7.14 0.10 20.54
C SER A 49 -5.97 -0.86 20.26
N ILE A 50 -5.27 -1.31 21.31
CA ILE A 50 -4.10 -2.20 21.18
C ILE A 50 -4.51 -3.66 21.44
N ALA A 51 -5.44 -3.91 22.36
CA ALA A 51 -5.83 -5.27 22.77
C ALA A 51 -6.52 -6.09 21.66
N GLY A 52 -7.32 -5.46 20.78
CA GLY A 52 -7.95 -6.15 19.65
C GLY A 52 -7.00 -6.41 18.47
N ARG A 53 -5.86 -5.69 18.42
CA ARG A 53 -4.95 -5.67 17.28
C ARG A 53 -3.85 -6.76 17.33
N ILE A 54 -3.64 -7.36 18.50
CA ILE A 54 -2.56 -8.34 18.76
C ILE A 54 -3.04 -9.79 18.58
N LEU A 55 -4.34 -10.03 18.48
CA LEU A 55 -4.92 -11.38 18.58
C LEU A 55 -4.80 -12.24 17.31
N SER A 56 -4.41 -11.71 16.14
CA SER A 56 -4.43 -12.50 14.89
C SER A 56 -3.12 -13.18 14.50
N MET A 57 -1.99 -12.90 15.18
CA MET A 57 -0.68 -13.49 14.84
C MET A 57 -0.23 -14.61 15.79
N GLN A 58 -1.15 -15.22 16.55
CA GLN A 58 -0.82 -16.11 17.67
C GLN A 58 -0.18 -17.44 17.24
N HIS A 59 -0.34 -17.88 15.99
CA HIS A 59 0.20 -19.15 15.49
C HIS A 59 1.57 -19.04 14.80
N LEU A 60 2.06 -17.83 14.55
CA LEU A 60 3.36 -17.57 13.91
C LEU A 60 4.34 -17.00 14.90
N THR A 61 5.56 -17.55 14.94
CA THR A 61 6.63 -16.99 15.76
C THR A 61 7.19 -15.72 15.12
N LYS A 62 7.77 -14.84 15.94
CA LYS A 62 8.42 -13.62 15.42
C LYS A 62 9.50 -13.94 14.37
N GLY A 63 10.30 -14.98 14.59
CA GLY A 63 11.33 -15.40 13.64
C GLY A 63 10.75 -15.79 12.27
N GLN A 64 9.64 -16.54 12.27
CA GLN A 64 8.94 -16.90 11.03
C GLN A 64 8.37 -15.67 10.31
N LEU A 65 7.86 -14.69 11.05
CA LEU A 65 7.37 -13.45 10.45
C LEU A 65 8.48 -12.62 9.83
N ASP A 66 9.62 -12.52 10.50
CA ASP A 66 10.78 -11.79 9.98
C ASP A 66 11.32 -12.46 8.69
N GLU A 67 11.34 -13.80 8.65
CA GLU A 67 11.72 -14.59 7.46
C GLU A 67 10.73 -14.40 6.29
N LEU A 68 9.43 -14.55 6.55
CA LEU A 68 8.40 -14.36 5.53
C LEU A 68 8.37 -12.91 5.01
N ARG A 69 8.65 -11.93 5.86
CA ARG A 69 8.75 -10.53 5.45
C ARG A 69 9.95 -10.32 4.53
N ALA A 70 11.11 -10.85 4.88
CA ALA A 70 12.30 -10.75 4.03
C ALA A 70 12.07 -11.42 2.66
N ALA A 71 11.36 -12.55 2.62
CA ALA A 71 10.99 -13.20 1.38
C ALA A 71 10.04 -12.34 0.52
N LEU A 72 9.01 -11.73 1.13
CA LEU A 72 8.08 -10.83 0.44
C LEU A 72 8.75 -9.56 -0.08
N ASP A 73 9.63 -8.95 0.72
CA ASP A 73 10.35 -7.74 0.32
C ASP A 73 11.30 -8.02 -0.84
N GLY A 74 11.99 -9.18 -0.83
CA GLY A 74 12.82 -9.63 -1.96
C GLY A 74 11.99 -9.88 -3.22
N GLU A 75 10.90 -10.64 -3.09
CA GLU A 75 10.00 -10.93 -4.21
C GLU A 75 9.38 -9.64 -4.79
N GLN A 76 9.05 -8.65 -3.96
CA GLN A 76 8.55 -7.37 -4.43
C GLN A 76 9.55 -6.68 -5.37
N VAL A 77 10.84 -6.65 -4.99
CA VAL A 77 11.89 -6.01 -5.80
C VAL A 77 12.06 -6.75 -7.12
N ASP A 78 12.12 -8.09 -7.07
CA ASP A 78 12.29 -8.92 -8.27
C ASP A 78 11.13 -8.76 -9.27
N LEU A 79 9.89 -8.64 -8.77
CA LEU A 79 8.71 -8.40 -9.60
C LEU A 79 8.69 -6.99 -10.19
N GLU A 80 9.09 -5.98 -9.42
CA GLU A 80 9.19 -4.61 -9.92
C GLU A 80 10.28 -4.46 -10.99
N GLU A 81 11.38 -5.22 -10.89
CA GLU A 81 12.42 -5.30 -11.92
C GLU A 81 11.90 -5.96 -13.20
N GLN A 82 11.25 -7.13 -13.11
CA GLN A 82 10.67 -7.82 -14.27
C GLN A 82 9.59 -6.97 -14.97
N LEU A 83 8.76 -6.28 -14.20
CA LEU A 83 7.77 -5.36 -14.74
C LEU A 83 8.40 -4.18 -15.48
N ALA A 84 9.53 -3.68 -14.99
CA ALA A 84 10.30 -2.62 -15.65
C ALA A 84 11.00 -3.11 -16.93
N GLU A 85 11.32 -4.40 -17.03
CA GLU A 85 11.92 -5.00 -18.23
C GLU A 85 10.90 -5.19 -19.36
N HIS A 86 9.69 -5.68 -19.04
CA HIS A 86 8.69 -6.07 -20.04
C HIS A 86 7.56 -5.05 -20.24
N GLY A 87 7.52 -4.01 -19.42
CA GLY A 87 6.42 -3.07 -19.40
C GLY A 87 6.82 -1.66 -19.00
N LYS A 88 5.81 -0.79 -19.04
CA LYS A 88 5.93 0.59 -18.61
C LYS A 88 4.89 0.89 -17.57
N LYS A 89 5.32 1.53 -16.49
CA LYS A 89 4.41 2.04 -15.47
C LYS A 89 3.70 3.30 -15.99
N ILE A 90 2.38 3.25 -16.11
CA ILE A 90 1.51 4.36 -16.52
C ILE A 90 0.61 4.71 -15.32
N GLY A 91 0.99 5.76 -14.58
CA GLY A 91 0.33 6.07 -13.32
C GLY A 91 0.66 5.03 -12.27
N ASP A 92 -0.36 4.33 -11.77
CA ASP A 92 -0.21 3.23 -10.80
C ASP A 92 -0.21 1.83 -11.45
N ASP A 93 -0.64 1.73 -12.71
CA ASP A 93 -0.80 0.46 -13.43
C ASP A 93 0.40 0.18 -14.35
N TRP A 94 0.63 -1.10 -14.64
CA TRP A 94 1.64 -1.54 -15.60
C TRP A 94 1.02 -1.88 -16.96
N THR A 95 1.73 -1.55 -18.04
CA THR A 95 1.29 -1.90 -19.40
C THR A 95 2.44 -2.56 -20.16
N GLY A 96 2.18 -3.76 -20.67
CA GLY A 96 3.12 -4.47 -21.55
C GLY A 96 3.47 -3.63 -22.76
N THR A 97 4.75 -3.53 -23.07
CA THR A 97 5.25 -2.69 -24.15
C THR A 97 6.31 -3.50 -24.92
N PRO A 98 6.44 -3.38 -26.26
CA PRO A 98 7.56 -3.99 -26.94
C PRO A 98 8.89 -3.37 -26.45
N VAL A 99 9.94 -4.19 -26.40
CA VAL A 99 11.29 -3.81 -25.97
C VAL A 99 11.76 -2.67 -26.86
N GLY A 100 12.22 -1.58 -26.22
CA GLY A 100 12.74 -0.43 -26.94
C GLY A 100 11.68 0.56 -27.46
N PHE A 101 10.39 0.43 -27.12
CA PHE A 101 9.35 1.42 -27.48
C PHE A 101 9.61 2.83 -26.91
N GLU A 102 10.49 2.93 -25.93
CA GLU A 102 11.00 4.20 -25.39
C GLU A 102 11.99 4.92 -26.32
N LYS A 103 12.58 4.20 -27.29
CA LYS A 103 13.45 4.76 -28.33
C LYS A 103 12.66 4.92 -29.63
N GLU A 104 12.03 6.07 -29.74
CA GLU A 104 11.71 6.80 -30.97
C GLU A 104 10.84 6.11 -32.03
N THR A 105 9.89 6.88 -32.52
CA THR A 105 8.76 6.52 -33.37
C THR A 105 9.10 6.24 -34.84
N ASP A 106 10.27 5.68 -35.12
CA ASP A 106 10.72 5.26 -36.46
C ASP A 106 10.91 3.74 -36.51
N SER A 107 9.86 2.98 -36.18
CA SER A 107 9.82 1.55 -36.51
C SER A 107 9.66 1.43 -38.04
N ASP A 108 10.56 0.69 -38.68
CA ASP A 108 10.39 0.33 -40.10
C ASP A 108 9.07 -0.45 -40.25
N PRO A 109 8.25 -0.21 -41.29
CA PRO A 109 7.06 -1.02 -41.54
C PRO A 109 7.34 -2.54 -41.59
N GLU A 110 8.56 -2.98 -41.90
CA GLU A 110 8.94 -4.41 -41.84
C GLU A 110 9.07 -4.94 -40.39
N ASP A 111 9.43 -4.09 -39.43
CA ASP A 111 9.57 -4.47 -38.01
C ASP A 111 8.22 -4.46 -37.26
N ALA A 112 7.14 -4.01 -37.92
CA ALA A 112 5.81 -3.93 -37.30
C ALA A 112 5.24 -5.29 -36.90
N ALA A 113 5.59 -6.36 -37.64
CA ALA A 113 5.17 -7.72 -37.32
C ALA A 113 5.84 -8.23 -36.03
N ASP A 114 7.15 -8.00 -35.91
CA ASP A 114 7.93 -8.41 -34.73
C ASP A 114 7.47 -7.67 -33.47
N ALA A 115 7.24 -6.35 -33.58
CA ALA A 115 6.73 -5.54 -32.47
C ALA A 115 5.32 -5.98 -32.02
N MET A 116 4.46 -6.45 -32.94
CA MET A 116 3.15 -6.99 -32.61
C MET A 116 3.24 -8.34 -31.89
N GLU A 117 4.12 -9.24 -32.33
CA GLU A 117 4.36 -10.53 -31.68
C GLU A 117 4.89 -10.34 -30.26
N GLU A 118 5.81 -9.40 -30.09
CA GLU A 118 6.37 -9.09 -28.78
C GLU A 118 5.32 -8.50 -27.83
N LEU A 119 4.52 -7.53 -28.30
CA LEU A 119 3.43 -6.96 -27.52
C LEU A 119 2.41 -8.04 -27.11
N ALA A 120 2.09 -8.98 -28.01
CA ALA A 120 1.19 -10.09 -27.70
C ALA A 120 1.72 -11.01 -26.59
N THR A 121 3.04 -11.04 -26.39
CA THR A 121 3.70 -11.79 -25.31
C THR A 121 3.83 -10.96 -24.03
N ASN A 122 4.25 -9.70 -24.14
CA ASN A 122 4.54 -8.84 -22.98
C ASN A 122 3.26 -8.39 -22.25
N VAL A 123 2.14 -8.18 -22.94
CA VAL A 123 0.86 -7.77 -22.31
C VAL A 123 0.38 -8.79 -21.26
N PRO A 124 0.14 -10.07 -21.60
CA PRO A 124 -0.31 -11.05 -20.60
C PRO A 124 0.74 -11.32 -19.51
N LEU A 125 2.04 -11.24 -19.85
CA LEU A 125 3.11 -11.38 -18.88
C LEU A 125 3.06 -10.28 -17.81
N VAL A 126 2.92 -9.01 -18.23
CA VAL A 126 2.82 -7.87 -17.32
C VAL A 126 1.57 -7.96 -16.45
N GLU A 127 0.43 -8.39 -16.99
CA GLU A 127 -0.80 -8.60 -16.22
C GLU A 127 -0.62 -9.65 -15.10
N GLU A 128 0.07 -10.75 -15.40
CA GLU A 128 0.38 -11.80 -14.40
C GLU A 128 1.33 -11.28 -13.31
N LEU A 129 2.41 -10.61 -13.71
CA LEU A 129 3.40 -10.04 -12.79
C LEU A 129 2.78 -8.96 -11.90
N GLU A 130 1.92 -8.10 -12.45
CA GLU A 130 1.21 -7.06 -11.70
C GLU A 130 0.24 -7.67 -10.68
N SER A 131 -0.51 -8.70 -11.09
CA SER A 131 -1.40 -9.44 -10.19
C SER A 131 -0.60 -10.03 -9.02
N ARG A 132 0.56 -10.63 -9.31
CA ARG A 132 1.45 -11.17 -8.27
C ARG A 132 2.02 -10.08 -7.36
N LEU A 133 2.47 -8.95 -7.92
CA LEU A 133 2.98 -7.82 -7.15
C LEU A 133 1.91 -7.26 -6.20
N LYS A 134 0.64 -7.22 -6.64
CA LYS A 134 -0.49 -6.82 -5.82
C LYS A 134 -0.75 -7.80 -4.67
N ASP A 135 -0.58 -9.09 -4.89
CA ASP A 135 -0.68 -10.11 -3.84
C ASP A 135 0.40 -9.90 -2.77
N VAL A 136 1.66 -9.68 -3.19
CA VAL A 136 2.80 -9.42 -2.31
C VAL A 136 2.59 -8.13 -1.50
N LYS A 137 2.19 -7.02 -2.15
CA LYS A 137 1.92 -5.75 -1.47
C LYS A 137 0.78 -5.86 -0.45
N ASN A 138 -0.25 -6.64 -0.77
CA ASN A 138 -1.34 -6.93 0.18
C ASN A 138 -0.83 -7.72 1.38
N ALA A 139 -0.01 -8.75 1.16
CA ALA A 139 0.60 -9.54 2.23
C ALA A 139 1.42 -8.66 3.19
N ILE A 140 2.29 -7.79 2.66
CA ILE A 140 3.08 -6.84 3.47
C ILE A 140 2.16 -5.90 4.26
N THR A 141 1.12 -5.35 3.63
CA THR A 141 0.14 -4.48 4.30
C THR A 141 -0.56 -5.21 5.45
N LYS A 142 -0.89 -6.49 5.28
CA LYS A 142 -1.48 -7.32 6.36
C LYS A 142 -0.48 -7.58 7.49
N MET A 143 0.81 -7.71 7.19
CA MET A 143 1.84 -7.86 8.23
C MET A 143 1.92 -6.58 9.08
N ASP A 144 1.87 -5.41 8.44
CA ASP A 144 1.87 -4.11 9.13
C ASP A 144 0.57 -3.88 9.93
N ALA A 145 -0.55 -4.39 9.43
CA ALA A 145 -1.84 -4.34 10.13
C ALA A 145 -1.98 -5.39 11.27
N GLY A 146 -1.11 -6.40 11.31
CA GLY A 146 -1.18 -7.51 12.27
C GLY A 146 -2.24 -8.58 11.95
N THR A 147 -2.77 -8.61 10.72
CA THR A 147 -3.80 -9.56 10.27
C THR A 147 -3.27 -10.62 9.30
N TYR A 148 -1.95 -10.65 9.09
CA TYR A 148 -1.29 -11.63 8.25
C TYR A 148 -1.43 -13.06 8.78
N GLY A 149 -1.49 -14.02 7.86
CA GLY A 149 -1.69 -15.43 8.20
C GLY A 149 -3.14 -15.81 8.53
N ILE A 150 -4.13 -14.97 8.23
CA ILE A 150 -5.56 -15.30 8.34
C ILE A 150 -6.17 -15.47 6.95
N CYS A 151 -6.89 -16.58 6.76
CA CYS A 151 -7.59 -16.92 5.53
C CYS A 151 -8.75 -15.95 5.28
N GLU A 152 -8.79 -15.32 4.10
CA GLU A 152 -9.85 -14.38 3.72
C GLU A 152 -11.24 -15.04 3.59
N GLU A 153 -11.30 -16.32 3.22
CA GLU A 153 -12.57 -17.03 3.00
C GLU A 153 -13.15 -17.62 4.29
N SER A 154 -12.29 -18.25 5.10
CA SER A 154 -12.72 -19.02 6.28
C SER A 154 -12.47 -18.31 7.60
N GLY A 155 -11.66 -17.25 7.62
CA GLY A 155 -11.21 -16.58 8.84
C GLY A 155 -10.28 -17.41 9.72
N LYS A 156 -9.85 -18.60 9.26
CA LYS A 156 -8.94 -19.49 9.99
C LYS A 156 -7.48 -19.11 9.77
N GLU A 157 -6.63 -19.52 10.70
CA GLU A 157 -5.18 -19.40 10.58
C GLU A 157 -4.64 -20.23 9.39
N ILE A 158 -3.76 -19.62 8.59
CA ILE A 158 -3.06 -20.26 7.48
C ILE A 158 -1.83 -20.96 8.07
N PRO A 159 -1.64 -22.27 7.84
CA PRO A 159 -0.50 -23.00 8.39
C PRO A 159 0.82 -22.45 7.85
N PHE A 160 1.86 -22.45 8.69
CA PHE A 160 3.18 -21.94 8.34
C PHE A 160 3.75 -22.61 7.08
N ASP A 161 3.67 -23.93 6.97
CA ASP A 161 4.18 -24.68 5.81
C ASP A 161 3.62 -24.15 4.46
N ARG A 162 2.39 -23.62 4.46
CA ARG A 162 1.80 -22.99 3.27
C ARG A 162 2.36 -21.59 3.02
N LEU A 163 2.57 -20.81 4.07
CA LEU A 163 3.15 -19.46 3.98
C LEU A 163 4.64 -19.54 3.60
N GLU A 164 5.35 -20.56 4.08
CA GLU A 164 6.73 -20.85 3.69
C GLU A 164 6.82 -21.20 2.20
N ALA A 165 5.88 -21.99 1.68
CA ALA A 165 5.81 -22.31 0.26
C ALA A 165 5.34 -21.14 -0.62
N ASN A 166 4.42 -20.30 -0.13
CA ASN A 166 3.95 -19.10 -0.81
C ASN A 166 3.61 -17.99 0.21
N PRO A 167 4.52 -17.03 0.43
CA PRO A 167 4.35 -15.98 1.43
C PRO A 167 3.15 -15.07 1.18
N ALA A 168 2.69 -14.95 -0.07
CA ALA A 168 1.54 -14.14 -0.45
C ALA A 168 0.21 -14.92 -0.52
N ALA A 169 0.14 -16.13 0.04
CA ALA A 169 -1.09 -16.93 0.06
C ALA A 169 -2.23 -16.23 0.84
N ARG A 170 -3.41 -16.10 0.21
CA ARG A 170 -4.59 -15.44 0.79
C ARG A 170 -5.55 -16.37 1.53
N THR A 171 -5.56 -17.65 1.18
CA THR A 171 -6.50 -18.64 1.72
C THR A 171 -5.78 -19.72 2.51
N ALA A 172 -6.51 -20.44 3.37
CA ALA A 172 -6.07 -21.72 3.94
C ALA A 172 -6.43 -22.84 2.96
N ILE A 173 -5.76 -23.99 3.04
CA ILE A 173 -6.03 -25.12 2.12
C ILE A 173 -7.50 -25.47 2.32
N ALA A 174 -8.31 -25.36 1.27
CA ALA A 174 -9.70 -25.78 1.34
C ALA A 174 -9.71 -27.26 1.74
N SER A 175 -10.27 -27.56 2.91
CA SER A 175 -10.68 -28.93 3.22
C SER A 175 -11.79 -29.28 2.23
N ALA A 176 -11.40 -29.88 1.10
CA ALA A 176 -12.30 -30.50 0.15
C ALA A 176 -13.05 -31.68 0.78
#